data_AF-A0A920Q6X5-F1
#
_entry.id   AF-A0A920Q6X5-F1
#
_cell.length_a   1.000
_cell.length_b   1.000
_cell.length_c   1.000
_cell.angle_alpha   90.00
_cell.angle_beta   90.00
_cell.angle_gamma   90.00
#
_symmetry.space_group_name_H-M   'P 1'
#
loop_
_entity.id
_entity.type
_entity.pdbx_description
1 polymer ?
#
loop_
_entity_poly.entity_id
_entity_poly.type
_entity_poly.pdbx_seq_one_letter_code
_entity_poly.pdbx_strand_id
1 'polypeptide(L)'
;MGGLYFGVGGGWNAEEMRDHGTNFKRRWRILKENILAMKEIWTKDEAEFHGDHVNFDKMWAYPKPGQRPHPPILMGGDGPTTFDRVIDYCDGWIPIGSRSSGGPSLAEKIVLLKKQAEDAGRDPDSLNITSFGIRPDPELIARLDESGVDRVIFTLPSQERDEVTPLIDECAKLIS
;
A
#
# COMPACT_ATOMS: atom_id res chain seq x y z
N MET A 1 14.43 -10.82 9.95
CA MET A 1 13.59 -9.97 10.83
C MET A 1 12.47 -9.41 9.98
N GLY A 2 11.21 -9.55 10.40
CA GLY A 2 10.06 -9.03 9.65
C GLY A 2 9.86 -7.55 9.93
N GLY A 3 9.74 -6.73 8.88
CA GLY A 3 9.26 -5.35 8.99
C GLY A 3 7.76 -5.28 8.74
N LEU A 4 7.09 -4.29 9.35
CA LEU A 4 5.71 -3.93 9.03
C LEU A 4 5.66 -3.15 7.72
N TYR A 5 4.64 -3.42 6.91
CA TYR A 5 4.24 -2.61 5.77
C TYR A 5 2.80 -2.17 6.02
N PHE A 6 2.57 -0.86 6.00
CA PHE A 6 1.31 -0.25 6.38
C PHE A 6 0.47 0.00 5.12
N GLY A 7 -0.28 -1.02 4.69
CA GLY A 7 -1.23 -0.90 3.58
C GLY A 7 -2.42 -0.02 3.97
N VAL A 8 -2.68 1.02 3.18
CA VAL A 8 -3.78 1.97 3.41
C VAL A 8 -4.71 2.03 2.21
N GLY A 9 -5.99 2.28 2.43
CA GLY A 9 -6.96 2.43 1.36
C GLY A 9 -8.09 3.37 1.76
N GLY A 10 -8.63 4.12 0.80
CA GLY A 10 -9.70 5.07 1.06
C GLY A 10 -11.08 4.45 1.28
N GLY A 11 -11.22 3.12 1.22
CA GLY A 11 -12.52 2.42 1.21
C GLY A 11 -13.21 2.45 -0.15
N TRP A 12 -13.73 1.29 -0.58
CA TRP A 12 -14.40 1.11 -1.87
C TRP A 12 -15.93 0.98 -1.73
N ASN A 13 -16.43 0.71 -0.52
CA ASN A 13 -17.83 0.48 -0.25
C ASN A 13 -18.51 1.75 0.29
N ALA A 14 -19.17 2.49 -0.62
CA ALA A 14 -19.87 3.72 -0.27
C ALA A 14 -21.13 3.50 0.58
N GLU A 15 -21.60 2.26 0.74
CA GLU A 15 -22.74 1.90 1.57
C GLU A 15 -22.27 1.69 3.03
N GLU A 16 -21.26 0.85 3.24
CA GLU A 16 -20.61 0.64 4.54
C GLU A 16 -20.01 1.94 5.13
N MET A 17 -19.46 2.82 4.30
CA MET A 17 -18.92 4.10 4.75
C MET A 17 -20.00 5.12 5.18
N ARG A 18 -21.25 4.98 4.70
CA ARG A 18 -22.37 5.82 5.13
C ARG A 18 -22.84 5.45 6.53
N ASP A 19 -22.83 4.17 6.87
CA ASP A 19 -23.22 3.67 8.21
C ASP A 19 -22.21 4.09 9.30
N HIS A 20 -20.95 4.30 8.94
CA HIS A 20 -19.89 4.80 9.84
C HIS A 20 -19.73 6.34 9.84
N GLY A 21 -20.69 7.09 9.28
CA GLY A 21 -20.71 8.57 9.36
C GLY A 21 -19.62 9.29 8.57
N THR A 22 -18.85 8.60 7.72
CA THR A 22 -17.78 9.22 6.93
C THR A 22 -18.31 9.67 5.57
N ASN A 23 -18.25 10.97 5.29
CA ASN A 23 -18.60 11.49 3.97
C ASN A 23 -17.65 10.92 2.91
N PHE A 24 -18.16 10.02 2.05
CA PHE A 24 -17.40 9.36 1.00
C PHE A 24 -16.59 10.34 0.14
N LYS A 25 -17.08 11.56 -0.10
CA LYS A 25 -16.36 12.58 -0.89
C LYS A 25 -15.09 13.10 -0.20
N ARG A 26 -15.03 13.03 1.14
CA ARG A 26 -13.90 13.53 1.95
C ARG A 26 -12.89 12.45 2.32
N ARG A 27 -13.19 11.17 2.11
CA ARG A 27 -12.37 10.03 2.57
C ARG A 27 -10.88 10.14 2.22
N TRP A 28 -10.56 10.62 1.02
CA TRP A 28 -9.16 10.79 0.60
C TRP A 28 -8.46 11.97 1.27
N ARG A 29 -9.19 13.04 1.62
CA ARG A 29 -8.64 14.16 2.40
C ARG A 29 -8.35 13.72 3.83
N ILE A 30 -9.30 13.03 4.45
CA ILE A 30 -9.14 12.45 5.80
C ILE A 30 -7.97 11.46 5.82
N LEU A 31 -7.89 10.55 4.84
CA LEU A 31 -6.80 9.59 4.76
C LEU A 31 -5.44 10.29 4.62
N LYS A 32 -5.34 11.31 3.76
CA LYS A 32 -4.11 12.10 3.62
C LYS A 32 -3.70 12.72 4.95
N GLU A 33 -4.61 13.42 5.63
CA GLU A 33 -4.30 14.04 6.93
C GLU A 33 -3.88 13.03 7.99
N ASN A 34 -4.57 11.89 8.09
CA ASN A 34 -4.19 10.82 9.00
C ASN A 34 -2.77 10.30 8.72
N ILE A 35 -2.42 10.07 7.45
CA ILE A 35 -1.08 9.60 7.07
C ILE A 35 -0.02 10.64 7.44
N LEU A 36 -0.24 11.91 7.13
CA LEU A 36 0.71 12.97 7.44
C LEU A 36 0.88 13.15 8.95
N ALA A 37 -0.22 13.17 9.71
CA ALA A 37 -0.19 13.22 11.17
C ALA A 37 0.53 12.01 11.79
N MET A 38 0.31 10.81 11.25
CA MET A 38 1.00 9.60 11.71
C MET A 38 2.51 9.69 11.44
N LYS A 39 2.93 10.20 10.28
CA LYS A 39 4.36 10.43 9.98
C LYS A 39 4.97 11.42 10.96
N GLU A 40 4.28 12.50 11.32
CA GLU A 40 4.72 13.45 12.34
C GLU A 40 4.93 12.76 13.69
N ILE A 41 3.91 12.04 14.17
CA ILE A 41 3.94 11.28 15.43
C ILE A 41 5.09 10.25 15.45
N TRP A 42 5.32 9.57 14.34
CA TRP A 42 6.31 8.49 14.25
C TRP A 42 7.75 8.97 14.12
N THR A 43 7.97 10.14 13.52
CA THR A 43 9.32 10.61 13.16
C THR A 43 9.85 11.72 14.05
N LYS A 44 8.99 12.42 14.80
CA LYS A 44 9.38 13.53 15.67
C LYS A 44 9.18 13.21 17.14
N ASP A 45 10.10 13.65 18.00
CA ASP A 45 9.98 13.46 19.45
C ASP A 45 8.80 14.26 20.03
N GLU A 46 8.74 15.56 19.70
CA GLU A 46 7.61 16.46 19.94
C GLU A 46 6.90 16.68 18.61
N ALA A 47 5.76 16.02 18.41
CA ALA A 47 4.97 16.08 17.18
C ALA A 47 3.85 17.11 17.31
N GLU A 48 3.51 17.78 16.22
CA GLU A 48 2.44 18.77 16.11
C GLU A 48 1.83 18.69 14.70
N PHE A 49 0.52 18.79 14.57
CA PHE A 49 -0.15 18.72 13.27
C PHE A 49 -1.45 19.52 13.28
N HIS A 50 -1.65 20.37 12.27
CA HIS A 50 -2.84 21.19 12.12
C HIS A 50 -3.42 21.05 10.71
N GLY A 51 -4.38 20.15 10.56
CA GLY A 51 -5.21 19.97 9.37
C GLY A 51 -6.68 20.28 9.63
N ASP A 52 -7.52 20.06 8.61
CA ASP A 52 -8.97 20.32 8.71
C ASP A 52 -9.72 19.23 9.52
N HIS A 53 -9.16 18.02 9.59
CA HIS A 53 -9.76 16.84 10.21
C HIS A 53 -8.91 16.27 11.35
N VAL A 54 -7.59 16.42 11.29
CA VAL A 54 -6.68 16.07 12.38
C VAL A 54 -6.00 17.34 12.89
N ASN A 55 -6.11 17.62 14.19
CA ASN A 55 -5.50 18.80 14.78
C ASN A 55 -5.09 18.49 16.23
N PHE A 56 -3.80 18.62 16.53
CA PHE A 56 -3.26 18.53 17.88
C PHE A 56 -2.04 19.44 18.03
N ASP A 57 -1.96 20.08 19.20
CA ASP A 57 -0.76 20.79 19.65
C ASP A 57 0.35 19.79 20.04
N LYS A 58 1.54 20.33 20.29
CA LYS A 58 2.74 19.59 20.70
C LYS A 58 2.46 18.46 21.68
N MET A 59 2.80 17.24 21.25
CA MET A 59 2.66 16.04 22.07
C MET A 59 3.82 15.07 21.88
N TRP A 60 4.05 14.24 22.92
CA TRP A 60 4.97 13.11 22.88
C TRP A 60 4.18 11.81 22.78
N ALA A 61 4.57 10.96 21.82
CA ALA A 61 4.01 9.63 21.65
C ALA A 61 5.14 8.60 21.56
N TYR A 62 5.11 7.61 22.45
CA TYR A 62 6.09 6.52 22.51
C TYR A 62 5.38 5.17 22.77
N PRO A 63 5.96 4.05 22.30
CA PRO A 63 7.24 3.96 21.57
C PRO A 63 7.15 4.43 20.12
N LYS A 64 8.26 4.92 19.56
CA LYS A 64 8.38 5.16 18.11
C LYS A 64 8.45 3.82 17.36
N PRO A 65 8.05 3.74 16.08
CA PRO A 65 8.17 2.50 15.31
C PRO A 65 9.61 1.96 15.30
N GLY A 66 9.79 0.66 15.18
CA GLY A 66 11.13 0.07 15.05
C GLY A 66 11.81 0.34 13.70
N GLN A 67 11.02 0.53 12.63
CA GLN A 67 11.49 0.87 11.29
C GLN A 67 11.74 2.38 11.16
N ARG A 68 12.77 2.75 10.38
CA ARG A 68 13.13 4.14 10.09
C ARG A 68 12.94 4.45 8.59
N PRO A 69 12.44 5.64 8.23
CA PRO A 69 11.91 6.67 9.13
C PRO A 69 10.62 6.23 9.86
N HIS A 70 9.83 5.37 9.21
CA HIS A 70 8.64 4.70 9.73
C HIS A 70 8.43 3.41 8.92
N PRO A 71 7.47 2.54 9.27
CA PRO A 71 7.05 1.45 8.38
C PRO A 71 6.63 2.02 7.01
N PRO A 72 7.00 1.40 5.88
CA PRO A 72 6.56 1.85 4.56
C PRO A 72 5.03 1.84 4.45
N ILE A 73 4.45 2.95 4.01
CA ILE A 73 3.02 3.14 3.80
C ILE A 73 2.70 2.87 2.33
N LEU A 74 1.88 1.85 2.06
CA LEU A 74 1.54 1.43 0.71
C LEU A 74 0.11 1.81 0.36
N MET A 75 -0.07 2.62 -0.69
CA MET A 75 -1.39 3.01 -1.16
C MET A 75 -2.07 1.86 -1.90
N GLY A 76 -3.24 1.46 -1.45
CA GLY A 76 -4.09 0.51 -2.15
C GLY A 76 -5.01 1.21 -3.16
N GLY A 77 -5.43 0.44 -4.16
CA GLY A 77 -6.35 0.90 -5.21
C GLY A 77 -5.68 1.08 -6.57
N ASP A 78 -6.50 1.36 -7.57
CA ASP A 78 -6.07 1.41 -8.98
C ASP A 78 -6.93 2.43 -9.77
N GLY A 79 -7.39 3.46 -9.06
CA GLY A 79 -8.16 4.56 -9.64
C GLY A 79 -7.27 5.62 -10.30
N PRO A 80 -7.86 6.57 -11.05
CA PRO A 80 -7.13 7.53 -11.91
C PRO A 80 -6.21 8.50 -11.16
N THR A 81 -6.35 8.62 -9.84
CA THR A 81 -5.57 9.53 -8.99
C THR A 81 -4.71 8.77 -7.98
N THR A 82 -4.58 7.45 -8.13
CA THR A 82 -3.85 6.62 -7.14
C THR A 82 -2.38 6.98 -7.10
N PHE A 83 -1.75 7.15 -8.26
CA PHE A 83 -0.33 7.49 -8.33
C PHE A 83 -0.05 8.89 -7.80
N ASP A 84 -0.93 9.87 -8.03
CA ASP A 84 -0.81 11.18 -7.40
C ASP A 84 -0.66 11.06 -5.87
N ARG A 85 -1.45 10.18 -5.24
CA ARG A 85 -1.38 9.93 -3.79
C ARG A 85 -0.11 9.19 -3.38
N VAL A 86 0.32 8.23 -4.21
CA VAL A 86 1.57 7.50 -3.98
C VAL A 86 2.74 8.47 -3.94
N ILE A 87 2.82 9.34 -4.96
CA ILE A 87 3.90 10.33 -5.09
C ILE A 87 3.83 11.39 -3.99
N ASP A 88 2.63 11.88 -3.65
CA ASP A 88 2.43 12.98 -2.69
C ASP A 88 2.70 12.58 -1.24
N TYR A 89 2.26 11.40 -0.77
CA TYR A 89 2.35 11.07 0.67
C TYR A 89 2.55 9.59 1.04
N CYS A 90 2.83 8.69 0.10
CA CYS A 90 3.08 7.27 0.43
C CYS A 90 4.48 6.80 0.00
N ASP A 91 4.85 5.61 0.46
CA ASP A 91 6.15 4.99 0.20
C ASP A 91 6.07 3.94 -0.92
N GLY A 92 4.87 3.69 -1.44
CA GLY A 92 4.67 2.66 -2.43
C GLY A 92 3.21 2.37 -2.75
N TRP A 93 2.98 1.28 -3.48
CA TRP A 93 1.70 0.91 -4.06
C TRP A 93 1.39 -0.57 -3.82
N ILE A 94 0.15 -0.87 -3.45
CA ILE A 94 -0.34 -2.23 -3.20
C ILE A 94 -1.63 -2.52 -3.99
N PRO A 95 -1.54 -2.80 -5.31
CA PRO A 95 -2.70 -3.16 -6.11
C PRO A 95 -3.18 -4.58 -5.83
N ILE A 96 -4.43 -4.85 -6.21
CA ILE A 96 -4.95 -6.22 -6.33
C ILE A 96 -4.56 -6.73 -7.72
N GLY A 97 -3.46 -7.47 -7.80
CA GLY A 97 -2.88 -7.91 -9.07
C GLY A 97 -3.75 -8.88 -9.87
N SER A 98 -4.67 -9.60 -9.22
CA SER A 98 -5.67 -10.45 -9.88
C SER A 98 -6.86 -9.69 -10.46
N ARG A 99 -7.02 -8.40 -10.15
CA ARG A 99 -8.15 -7.61 -10.61
C ARG A 99 -7.80 -6.94 -11.95
N SER A 100 -8.40 -7.42 -13.03
CA SER A 100 -8.34 -6.69 -14.31
C SER A 100 -9.16 -5.40 -14.18
N SER A 101 -8.52 -4.26 -14.46
CA SER A 101 -9.17 -2.95 -14.44
C SER A 101 -9.75 -2.56 -15.82
N GLY A 102 -9.67 -3.44 -16.82
CA GLY A 102 -10.02 -3.12 -18.22
C GLY A 102 -9.15 -2.03 -18.86
N GLY A 103 -8.01 -1.70 -18.22
CA GLY A 103 -7.05 -0.68 -18.64
C GLY A 103 -5.65 -1.27 -18.81
N PRO A 104 -4.59 -0.46 -18.66
CA PRO A 104 -3.21 -0.94 -18.79
C PRO A 104 -2.92 -2.11 -17.86
N SER A 105 -2.05 -3.00 -18.32
CA SER A 105 -1.48 -4.08 -17.52
C SER A 105 -0.75 -3.55 -16.29
N LEU A 106 -0.50 -4.42 -15.31
CA LEU A 106 0.26 -4.07 -14.13
C LEU A 106 1.68 -3.58 -14.48
N ALA A 107 2.33 -4.20 -15.46
CA ALA A 107 3.66 -3.79 -15.92
C ALA A 107 3.64 -2.34 -16.47
N GLU A 108 2.69 -2.01 -17.34
CA GLU A 108 2.54 -0.66 -17.88
C GLU A 108 2.24 0.36 -16.77
N LYS A 109 1.43 -0.02 -15.77
CA LYS A 109 1.16 0.81 -14.60
C LYS A 109 2.40 1.09 -13.76
N ILE A 110 3.27 0.11 -13.57
CA ILE A 110 4.52 0.30 -12.84
C ILE A 110 5.43 1.28 -13.60
N VAL A 111 5.54 1.13 -14.92
CA VAL A 111 6.30 2.09 -15.76
C VAL A 111 5.74 3.51 -15.63
N LEU A 112 4.41 3.67 -15.67
CA LEU A 112 3.77 4.97 -15.48
C LEU A 112 4.03 5.57 -14.10
N LEU A 113 3.94 4.75 -13.04
CA LEU A 113 4.20 5.20 -11.67
C LEU A 113 5.67 5.62 -11.50
N LYS A 114 6.62 4.82 -11.99
CA LYS A 114 8.05 5.15 -11.94
C LYS A 114 8.34 6.45 -12.66
N LYS A 115 7.81 6.64 -13.86
CA LYS A 115 7.91 7.91 -14.60
C LYS A 115 7.34 9.09 -13.80
N GLN A 116 6.16 8.92 -13.18
CA GLN A 116 5.55 9.98 -12.38
C GLN A 116 6.39 10.33 -11.14
N ALA A 117 7.13 9.36 -10.58
CA ALA A 117 8.10 9.63 -9.53
C ALA A 117 9.29 10.45 -10.04
N GLU A 118 9.87 10.09 -11.19
CA GLU A 118 10.97 10.84 -11.83
C GLU A 118 10.55 12.28 -12.12
N ASP A 119 9.38 12.48 -12.74
CA ASP A 119 8.81 13.78 -13.07
C ASP A 119 8.59 14.64 -11.80
N ALA A 120 8.36 14.02 -10.65
CA ALA A 120 8.22 14.67 -9.34
C ALA A 120 9.54 14.83 -8.58
N GLY A 121 10.68 14.44 -9.16
CA GLY A 121 12.00 14.50 -8.53
C GLY A 121 12.21 13.46 -7.42
N ARG A 122 11.42 12.39 -7.42
CA ARG A 122 11.53 11.27 -6.49
C ARG A 122 12.24 10.09 -7.17
N ASP A 123 13.14 9.45 -6.44
CA ASP A 123 13.77 8.20 -6.88
C ASP A 123 12.71 7.11 -7.12
N PRO A 124 12.56 6.57 -8.35
CA PRO A 124 11.59 5.54 -8.67
C PRO A 124 11.81 4.24 -7.90
N ASP A 125 13.06 3.94 -7.55
CA ASP A 125 13.43 2.71 -6.83
C ASP A 125 13.23 2.87 -5.31
N SER A 126 12.87 4.07 -4.84
CA SER A 126 12.39 4.29 -3.47
C SER A 126 10.95 3.79 -3.25
N LEU A 127 10.21 3.47 -4.32
CA LEU A 127 8.83 3.04 -4.26
C LEU A 127 8.72 1.54 -4.01
N ASN A 128 8.05 1.14 -2.94
CA ASN A 128 7.77 -0.27 -2.69
C ASN A 128 6.47 -0.73 -3.38
N ILE A 129 6.57 -1.71 -4.27
CA ILE A 129 5.45 -2.22 -5.06
C ILE A 129 5.13 -3.64 -4.60
N THR A 130 3.95 -3.81 -3.98
CA THR A 130 3.47 -5.11 -3.50
C THR A 130 2.23 -5.54 -4.28
N SER A 131 2.32 -6.61 -5.08
CA SER A 131 1.16 -7.15 -5.79
C SER A 131 0.35 -8.10 -4.90
N PHE A 132 -0.86 -7.71 -4.54
CA PHE A 132 -1.74 -8.49 -3.67
C PHE A 132 -2.65 -9.43 -4.45
N GLY A 133 -2.85 -10.63 -3.89
CA GLY A 133 -3.84 -11.60 -4.34
C GLY A 133 -3.45 -12.33 -5.61
N ILE A 134 -2.19 -12.72 -5.68
CA ILE A 134 -1.59 -13.45 -6.80
C ILE A 134 -1.76 -14.96 -6.59
N ARG A 135 -1.83 -15.70 -7.70
CA ARG A 135 -1.83 -17.17 -7.67
C ARG A 135 -0.38 -17.70 -7.66
N PRO A 136 -0.12 -18.86 -7.05
CA PRO A 136 1.21 -19.48 -7.04
C PRO A 136 1.55 -20.05 -8.42
N ASP A 137 2.01 -19.19 -9.32
CA ASP A 137 2.34 -19.48 -10.72
C ASP A 137 3.74 -18.91 -11.03
N PRO A 138 4.76 -19.77 -11.28
CA PRO A 138 6.13 -19.32 -11.54
C PRO A 138 6.26 -18.33 -12.70
N GLU A 139 5.53 -18.52 -13.80
CA GLU A 139 5.61 -17.66 -14.98
C GLU A 139 4.97 -16.29 -14.72
N LEU A 140 3.91 -16.26 -13.90
CA LEU A 140 3.34 -15.01 -13.45
C LEU A 140 4.30 -14.26 -12.53
N ILE A 141 4.91 -14.95 -11.56
CA ILE A 141 5.84 -14.34 -10.61
C ILE A 141 7.05 -13.76 -11.33
N ALA A 142 7.67 -14.52 -12.25
CA ALA A 142 8.82 -14.04 -13.03
C ALA A 142 8.49 -12.76 -13.81
N ARG A 143 7.32 -12.70 -14.46
CA ARG A 143 6.88 -11.48 -15.16
C ARG A 143 6.63 -10.30 -14.23
N LEU A 144 6.14 -10.54 -13.01
CA LEU A 144 5.93 -9.49 -12.01
C LEU A 144 7.27 -8.94 -11.50
N ASP A 145 8.23 -9.82 -11.26
CA ASP A 145 9.60 -9.46 -10.88
C ASP A 145 10.27 -8.58 -11.97
N GLU A 146 10.24 -9.04 -13.23
CA GLU A 146 10.72 -8.28 -14.39
C GLU A 146 10.04 -6.91 -14.55
N SER A 147 8.79 -6.80 -14.10
CA SER A 147 8.02 -5.55 -14.14
C SER A 147 8.36 -4.57 -13.00
N GLY A 148 9.19 -4.98 -12.03
CA GLY A 148 9.59 -4.16 -10.89
C GLY A 148 8.67 -4.29 -9.67
N VAL A 149 8.03 -5.45 -9.47
CA VAL A 149 7.29 -5.76 -8.23
C VAL A 149 8.26 -6.26 -7.17
N ASP A 150 8.34 -5.59 -6.02
CA ASP A 150 9.21 -6.00 -4.91
C ASP A 150 8.66 -7.16 -4.08
N ARG A 151 7.33 -7.32 -4.08
CA ARG A 151 6.65 -8.33 -3.26
C ARG A 151 5.38 -8.85 -3.90
N VAL A 152 5.17 -10.14 -3.75
CA VAL A 152 3.91 -10.81 -4.05
C VAL A 152 3.25 -11.31 -2.77
N ILE A 153 1.92 -11.14 -2.67
CA ILE A 153 1.11 -11.77 -1.62
C ILE A 153 0.16 -12.77 -2.29
N PHE A 154 0.31 -14.05 -1.96
CA PHE A 154 -0.54 -15.10 -2.50
C PHE A 154 -1.93 -15.10 -1.86
N THR A 155 -2.97 -15.37 -2.65
CA THR A 155 -4.30 -15.71 -2.13
C THR A 155 -4.39 -17.22 -1.97
N LEU A 156 -4.75 -17.65 -0.76
CA LEU A 156 -5.12 -19.04 -0.47
C LEU A 156 -6.63 -19.15 -0.31
N PRO A 157 -7.24 -20.27 -0.71
CA PRO A 157 -8.67 -20.48 -0.52
C PRO A 157 -9.00 -20.56 0.97
N SER A 158 -10.19 -20.10 1.36
CA SER A 158 -10.71 -20.24 2.71
C SER A 158 -11.24 -21.67 2.90
N GLN A 159 -10.34 -22.61 3.14
CA GLN A 159 -10.64 -24.03 3.33
C GLN A 159 -9.99 -24.57 4.60
N GLU A 160 -10.30 -25.83 4.94
CA GLU A 160 -9.71 -26.53 6.06
C GLU A 160 -8.18 -26.66 5.92
N ARG A 161 -7.50 -26.81 7.07
CA ARG A 161 -6.05 -26.86 7.16
C ARG A 161 -5.40 -27.85 6.19
N ASP A 162 -5.98 -29.04 6.07
CA ASP A 162 -5.41 -30.12 5.26
C ASP A 162 -5.48 -29.82 3.76
N GLU A 163 -6.39 -28.92 3.34
CA GLU A 163 -6.46 -28.43 1.96
C GLU A 163 -5.52 -27.25 1.71
N VAL A 164 -5.30 -26.40 2.72
CA VAL A 164 -4.47 -25.18 2.59
C VAL A 164 -2.98 -25.46 2.78
N THR A 165 -2.60 -26.38 3.66
CA THR A 165 -1.19 -26.65 4.00
C THR A 165 -0.37 -27.07 2.77
N PRO A 166 -0.83 -27.99 1.90
CA PRO A 166 -0.10 -28.32 0.67
C PRO A 166 0.10 -27.12 -0.26
N LEU A 167 -0.87 -26.20 -0.32
CA LEU A 167 -0.76 -24.98 -1.13
C LEU A 167 0.30 -24.02 -0.58
N ILE A 168 0.46 -23.95 0.74
CA ILE A 168 1.54 -23.18 1.38
C ILE A 168 2.90 -23.77 0.99
N ASP A 169 3.04 -25.10 0.99
CA ASP A 169 4.28 -25.77 0.60
C ASP A 169 4.60 -25.51 -0.89
N GLU A 170 3.61 -25.49 -1.78
CA GLU A 170 3.81 -25.09 -3.17
C GLU A 170 4.24 -23.62 -3.29
N CYS A 171 3.63 -22.70 -2.52
CA CYS A 171 4.06 -21.31 -2.49
C CYS A 171 5.50 -21.16 -2.00
N ALA A 172 5.91 -21.95 -1.00
CA ALA A 172 7.26 -21.90 -0.44
C ALA A 172 8.35 -22.26 -1.47
N LYS A 173 8.06 -23.15 -2.42
CA LYS A 173 8.99 -23.50 -3.51
C LYS A 173 9.24 -22.35 -4.49
N LEU A 174 8.39 -21.33 -4.49
CA LEU A 174 8.47 -20.16 -5.38
C LEU A 174 9.27 -19.01 -4.75
N ILE A 175 9.72 -19.17 -3.50
CA ILE A 175 10.47 -18.18 -2.74
C ILE A 175 11.90 -18.70 -2.61
N SER A 176 12.71 -18.49 -3.65
CA SER A 176 14.14 -18.87 -3.69
C SER A 176 15.03 -17.64 -3.74
#